data_AF-A0A3L7BBG8-F1
#
_entry.id   AF-A0A3L7BBG8-F1
#
_cell.length_a   1.000
_cell.length_b   1.000
_cell.length_c   1.000
_cell.angle_alpha   90.00
_cell.angle_beta   90.00
_cell.angle_gamma   90.00
#
_symmetry.space_group_name_H-M   'P 1'
#
loop_
_entity.id
_entity.type
_entity.pdbx_description
1 polymer ?
#
loop_
_entity_poly.entity_id
_entity_poly.type
_entity_poly.pdbx_seq_one_letter_code
_entity_poly.pdbx_strand_id
1 'polypeptide(L)'
;MALIGLTSLAGVVLGRVYAGDLLTLLVIGAAAGSVLVSVAARRLPSWLVAPVSVAAMAGWTLWSLRLSATRADLPGSLLEVTADAARNGIPRLLTAMIPVEPTPDTVLMPVVAAWLAGLAGAEVALRTGRVLLGYLPAAGLYAAALYVVGPNAEPAIGATVAFVAVA
;
A
#
# COMPACT_ATOMS: atom_id res chain seq x y z
N MET A 1 1.64 -15.61 5.22
CA MET A 1 1.94 -14.76 6.38
C MET A 1 3.18 -13.90 6.15
N ALA A 2 4.34 -14.47 5.81
CA ALA A 2 5.55 -13.68 5.50
C ALA A 2 5.31 -12.55 4.49
N LEU A 3 4.64 -12.84 3.36
CA LEU A 3 4.34 -11.83 2.34
C LEU A 3 3.48 -10.66 2.85
N ILE A 4 2.54 -10.92 3.76
CA ILE A 4 1.74 -9.88 4.42
C ILE A 4 2.67 -9.00 5.26
N GLY A 5 3.56 -9.62 6.04
CA GLY A 5 4.55 -8.92 6.87
C GLY A 5 5.50 -8.05 6.03
N LEU A 6 6.12 -8.60 4.98
CA LEU A 6 7.04 -7.89 4.10
C LEU A 6 6.37 -6.69 3.42
N THR A 7 5.15 -6.87 2.92
CA THR A 7 4.38 -5.79 2.26
C THR A 7 3.91 -4.75 3.27
N SER A 8 3.53 -5.16 4.48
CA SER A 8 3.13 -4.26 5.57
C SER A 8 4.29 -3.40 6.07
N LEU A 9 5.50 -3.95 6.12
CA LEU A 9 6.70 -3.22 6.54
C LEU A 9 7.03 -2.05 5.60
N ALA A 10 6.66 -2.13 4.33
CA ALA A 10 6.74 -0.98 3.43
C ALA A 10 5.81 0.15 3.89
N GLY A 11 4.60 -0.19 4.35
CA GLY A 11 3.66 0.76 4.96
C GLY A 11 4.19 1.40 6.23
N VAL A 12 4.87 0.63 7.09
CA VAL A 12 5.55 1.16 8.29
C VAL A 12 6.64 2.16 7.88
N VAL A 13 7.43 1.85 6.87
CA VAL A 13 8.49 2.77 6.40
C VAL A 13 7.89 4.05 5.84
N LEU A 14 6.88 3.94 4.97
CA LEU A 14 6.17 5.07 4.36
C LEU A 14 5.46 5.95 5.39
N GLY A 15 4.78 5.34 6.38
CA GLY A 15 4.01 6.01 7.41
C GLY A 15 4.81 6.97 8.29
N ARG A 16 6.14 6.85 8.34
CA ARG A 16 7.01 7.72 9.15
C ARG A 16 7.07 9.17 8.68
N VAL A 17 6.66 9.45 7.44
CA VAL A 17 6.58 10.82 6.90
C VAL A 17 5.17 11.41 7.11
N TYR A 18 4.20 10.58 7.51
CA TYR A 18 2.81 10.97 7.69
C TYR A 18 2.46 11.18 9.16
N ALA A 19 1.47 12.03 9.41
CA ALA A 19 0.89 12.18 10.73
C ALA A 19 -0.01 10.96 11.06
N GLY A 20 0.34 10.25 12.14
CA GLY A 20 -0.45 9.14 12.69
C GLY A 20 -0.36 7.82 11.91
N ASP A 21 -1.16 6.84 12.34
CA ASP A 21 -1.02 5.44 11.91
C ASP A 21 -1.90 5.04 10.72
N LEU A 22 -2.69 5.99 10.17
CA LEU A 22 -3.70 5.67 9.16
C LEU A 22 -3.10 5.01 7.93
N LEU A 23 -2.04 5.58 7.34
CA LEU A 23 -1.42 5.04 6.15
C LEU A 23 -0.91 3.61 6.39
N THR A 24 -0.25 3.39 7.53
CA THR A 24 0.27 2.08 7.92
C THR A 24 -0.85 1.06 8.01
N LEU A 25 -1.97 1.40 8.66
CA LEU A 25 -3.14 0.51 8.77
C LEU A 25 -3.77 0.20 7.41
N LEU A 26 -3.86 1.19 6.52
CA LEU A 26 -4.42 1.00 5.17
C LEU A 26 -3.53 0.10 4.30
N VAL A 27 -2.20 0.24 4.42
CA VAL A 27 -1.23 -0.62 3.73
C VAL A 27 -1.25 -2.03 4.30
N ILE A 28 -1.36 -2.21 5.61
CA ILE A 28 -1.54 -3.53 6.24
C ILE A 28 -2.82 -4.20 5.72
N GLY A 29 -3.93 -3.46 5.64
CA GLY A 29 -5.18 -3.99 5.11
C GLY A 29 -5.10 -4.33 3.62
N ALA A 30 -4.37 -3.55 2.81
CA ALA A 30 -4.12 -3.87 1.41
C ALA A 30 -3.24 -5.13 1.25
N ALA A 31 -2.19 -5.26 2.08
CA ALA A 31 -1.32 -6.42 2.11
C ALA A 31 -2.08 -7.69 2.52
N ALA A 32 -2.90 -7.61 3.56
CA ALA A 32 -3.75 -8.72 3.98
C ALA A 32 -4.82 -9.05 2.93
N GLY A 33 -5.51 -8.04 2.40
CA GLY A 33 -6.58 -8.19 1.42
C GLY A 33 -6.11 -8.86 0.13
N SER A 34 -5.01 -8.39 -0.46
CA SER A 34 -4.42 -8.99 -1.67
C SER A 34 -4.05 -10.46 -1.47
N VAL A 35 -3.37 -10.80 -0.38
CA VAL A 35 -2.99 -12.20 -0.07
C VAL A 35 -4.22 -13.06 0.21
N LEU A 36 -5.20 -12.57 0.96
CA LEU A 36 -6.43 -13.30 1.26
C LEU A 36 -7.25 -13.56 -0.01
N VAL A 37 -7.33 -12.60 -0.92
CA VAL A 37 -7.99 -12.78 -2.22
C VAL A 37 -7.28 -13.86 -3.04
N SER A 38 -5.95 -13.83 -3.15
CA SER A 38 -5.20 -14.89 -3.85
C SER A 38 -5.36 -16.26 -3.20
N VAL A 39 -5.39 -16.34 -1.86
CA VAL A 39 -5.62 -17.59 -1.14
C VAL A 39 -7.03 -18.12 -1.38
N ALA A 40 -8.06 -17.27 -1.34
CA ALA A 40 -9.44 -17.66 -1.60
C ALA A 40 -9.63 -18.08 -3.07
N ALA A 41 -9.00 -17.36 -4.00
CA ALA A 41 -9.07 -17.59 -5.42
C ALA A 41 -8.13 -18.71 -5.93
N ARG A 42 -7.34 -19.36 -5.05
CA ARG A 42 -6.34 -20.37 -5.43
C ARG A 42 -6.91 -21.55 -6.23
N ARG A 43 -8.19 -21.88 -6.02
CA ARG A 43 -8.89 -22.98 -6.72
C ARG A 43 -9.64 -22.52 -7.97
N LEU A 44 -9.72 -21.20 -8.20
CA LEU A 44 -10.39 -20.62 -9.35
C LEU A 44 -9.45 -20.63 -10.57
N PRO A 45 -10.03 -20.68 -11.79
CA PRO A 45 -9.30 -20.42 -13.02
C PRO A 45 -8.49 -19.11 -12.96
N SER A 46 -7.28 -19.10 -13.53
CA SER A 46 -6.40 -17.91 -13.53
C SER A 46 -7.05 -16.65 -14.07
N TRP A 47 -7.92 -16.79 -15.08
CA TRP A 47 -8.60 -15.67 -15.71
C TRP A 47 -9.61 -14.95 -14.80
N LEU A 48 -10.10 -15.60 -13.72
CA LEU A 48 -11.01 -14.98 -12.75
C LEU A 48 -10.28 -14.24 -11.63
N VAL A 49 -9.00 -14.54 -11.40
CA VAL A 49 -8.27 -13.97 -10.25
C VAL A 49 -7.95 -12.51 -10.46
N ALA A 50 -7.55 -12.13 -11.67
CA ALA A 50 -7.33 -10.74 -12.02
C ALA A 50 -8.59 -9.87 -11.80
N PRO A 51 -9.77 -10.17 -12.37
CA PRO A 51 -10.96 -9.33 -12.17
C PRO A 51 -11.45 -9.33 -10.72
N VAL A 52 -11.39 -10.46 -10.01
CA VAL A 52 -11.76 -10.49 -8.57
C VAL A 52 -10.81 -9.65 -7.74
N SER A 53 -9.50 -9.74 -7.97
CA SER A 53 -8.52 -8.92 -7.27
C SER A 53 -8.66 -7.44 -7.60
N VAL A 54 -8.92 -7.09 -8.86
CA VAL A 54 -9.15 -5.68 -9.27
C VAL A 54 -10.40 -5.12 -8.59
N ALA A 55 -11.50 -5.88 -8.53
CA ALA A 55 -12.71 -5.46 -7.83
C ALA A 55 -12.48 -5.27 -6.33
N ALA A 56 -11.77 -6.20 -5.69
CA ALA A 56 -11.43 -6.10 -4.27
C ALA A 56 -10.47 -4.92 -3.99
N MET A 57 -9.47 -4.71 -4.85
CA MET A 57 -8.55 -3.58 -4.78
C MET A 57 -9.29 -2.26 -4.93
N ALA A 58 -10.18 -2.15 -5.91
CA ALA A 58 -10.99 -0.95 -6.13
C ALA A 58 -11.88 -0.65 -4.93
N GLY A 59 -12.52 -1.66 -4.35
CA GLY A 59 -13.32 -1.53 -3.13
C GLY A 59 -12.50 -1.06 -1.94
N TRP A 60 -11.34 -1.67 -1.70
CA TRP A 60 -10.43 -1.27 -0.63
C TRP A 60 -9.88 0.15 -0.82
N THR A 61 -9.53 0.49 -2.05
CA THR A 61 -9.03 1.83 -2.41
C THR A 61 -10.11 2.88 -2.18
N LEU A 62 -11.33 2.67 -2.68
CA LEU A 62 -12.43 3.60 -2.50
C LEU A 62 -12.78 3.80 -1.02
N TRP A 63 -12.76 2.71 -0.24
CA TRP A 63 -12.92 2.78 1.20
C TRP A 63 -11.81 3.58 1.89
N SER A 64 -10.56 3.34 1.51
CA SER A 64 -9.38 4.05 2.03
C SER A 64 -9.47 5.55 1.75
N LEU A 65 -9.88 5.93 0.54
CA LEU A 65 -10.08 7.32 0.15
C LEU A 65 -11.21 7.97 0.97
N ARG A 66 -12.34 7.27 1.14
CA ARG A 66 -13.46 7.77 1.95
C ARG A 66 -13.06 7.96 3.42
N LEU A 67 -12.33 7.01 3.99
CA LEU A 67 -11.87 7.10 5.38
C LEU A 67 -10.89 8.26 5.58
N SER A 68 -9.96 8.44 4.64
CA SER A 68 -8.99 9.53 4.66
C SER A 68 -9.67 10.90 4.51
N ALA A 69 -10.64 11.03 3.59
CA ALA A 69 -11.42 12.24 3.42
C ALA A 69 -12.25 12.60 4.67
N THR A 70 -12.80 11.60 5.36
CA THR A 70 -13.58 11.81 6.59
C THR A 70 -12.69 12.25 7.75
N ARG A 71 -11.46 11.72 7.86
CA ARG A 71 -10.51 12.13 8.90
C ARG A 71 -9.92 13.51 8.68
N ALA A 72 -9.76 13.92 7.42
CA ALA A 72 -9.24 15.22 7.05
C ALA A 72 -10.30 16.36 7.14
N ASP A 73 -11.54 16.05 7.55
CA ASP A 73 -12.66 17.00 7.68
C ASP A 73 -12.88 17.88 6.43
N LEU A 74 -12.66 17.30 5.24
CA LEU A 74 -12.78 18.01 3.96
C LEU A 74 -14.27 18.13 3.56
N PRO A 75 -14.84 19.35 3.44
CA PRO A 75 -16.21 19.53 2.96
C PRO A 75 -16.26 19.38 1.44
N GLY A 76 -16.98 18.37 0.92
CA GLY A 76 -17.20 18.21 -0.53
C GLY A 76 -17.56 16.80 -0.96
N SER A 77 -18.15 16.66 -2.16
CA SER A 77 -18.51 15.34 -2.70
C SER A 77 -17.25 14.54 -3.09
N LEU A 78 -17.25 13.21 -2.89
CA LEU A 78 -16.11 12.32 -3.17
C LEU A 78 -15.53 12.50 -4.58
N LEU A 79 -16.36 12.86 -5.55
CA LEU A 79 -16.00 13.04 -6.97
C LEU A 79 -15.18 14.31 -7.19
N GLU A 80 -15.54 15.43 -6.55
CA GLU A 80 -14.80 16.68 -6.59
C GLU A 80 -13.44 16.55 -5.89
N VAL A 81 -13.41 15.87 -4.75
CA VAL A 81 -12.17 15.61 -3.98
C VAL A 81 -11.19 14.76 -4.79
N THR A 82 -11.66 13.72 -5.49
CA THR A 82 -10.79 12.90 -6.35
C THR A 82 -10.27 13.65 -7.58
N ALA A 83 -11.08 14.52 -8.19
CA ALA A 83 -10.70 15.28 -9.37
C ALA A 83 -9.68 16.40 -9.04
N ASP A 84 -9.81 17.01 -7.87
CA ASP A 84 -8.88 18.04 -7.40
C ASP A 84 -7.53 17.43 -6.96
N ALA A 85 -7.58 16.30 -6.24
CA ALA A 85 -6.42 15.48 -5.88
C ALA A 85 -5.57 15.10 -7.10
N ALA A 86 -6.21 14.66 -8.19
CA ALA A 86 -5.52 14.26 -9.41
C ALA A 86 -4.81 15.43 -10.12
N ARG A 87 -5.30 16.66 -9.99
CA ARG A 87 -4.70 17.85 -10.62
C ARG A 87 -3.61 18.50 -9.76
N ASN A 88 -3.78 18.48 -8.44
CA ASN A 88 -3.00 19.33 -7.54
C ASN A 88 -2.07 18.56 -6.58
N GLY A 89 -2.00 17.23 -6.68
CA GLY A 89 -1.15 16.40 -5.80
C GLY A 89 0.35 16.68 -5.96
N ILE A 90 0.84 16.84 -7.20
CA ILE A 90 2.28 17.03 -7.46
C ILE A 90 2.82 18.36 -6.87
N PRO A 91 2.19 19.53 -7.12
CA PRO A 91 2.67 20.80 -6.56
C PRO A 91 2.62 20.86 -5.03
N ARG A 92 1.69 20.15 -4.40
CA ARG A 92 1.47 20.17 -2.94
C ARG A 92 2.44 19.25 -2.20
N LEU A 93 2.80 18.12 -2.81
CA LEU A 93 3.90 17.26 -2.36
C LEU A 93 5.26 17.95 -2.39
N LEU A 94 5.46 18.91 -3.29
CA LEU A 94 6.70 19.66 -3.42
C LEU A 94 6.85 20.81 -2.40
N THR A 95 5.82 21.14 -1.62
CA THR A 95 5.84 22.28 -0.67
C THR A 95 5.57 21.90 0.79
N ALA A 96 5.24 20.64 1.11
CA ALA A 96 4.97 20.22 2.48
C ALA A 96 6.28 19.98 3.27
N MET A 97 6.56 20.86 4.24
CA MET A 97 7.73 20.83 5.14
C MET A 97 7.38 20.40 6.59
N ILE A 98 6.21 19.79 6.82
CA ILE A 98 5.66 19.36 8.12
C ILE A 98 5.03 17.97 7.91
N PRO A 99 4.98 17.07 8.92
CA PRO A 99 4.38 15.74 8.78
C PRO A 99 3.10 15.78 7.96
N VAL A 100 3.08 15.01 6.87
CA VAL A 100 2.05 15.13 5.84
C VAL A 100 0.77 14.49 6.37
N GLU A 101 -0.31 15.26 6.42
CA GLU A 101 -1.62 14.72 6.78
C GLU A 101 -2.03 13.67 5.71
N PRO A 102 -2.50 12.47 6.10
CA PRO A 102 -2.88 11.43 5.15
C PRO A 102 -4.17 11.82 4.40
N THR A 103 -4.00 12.50 3.28
CA THR A 103 -5.04 12.94 2.35
C THR A 103 -5.25 11.93 1.20
N PRO A 104 -6.39 11.94 0.50
CA PRO A 104 -6.69 10.97 -0.56
C PRO A 104 -5.64 10.88 -1.68
N ASP A 105 -5.00 11.99 -2.03
CA ASP A 105 -3.93 12.09 -3.04
C ASP A 105 -2.63 11.39 -2.63
N THR A 106 -2.33 11.36 -1.33
CA THR A 106 -1.09 10.80 -0.81
C THR A 106 -1.22 9.32 -0.42
N VAL A 107 -2.43 8.89 -0.08
CA VAL A 107 -2.74 7.51 0.34
C VAL A 107 -3.02 6.57 -0.85
N LEU A 108 -3.50 7.08 -1.98
CA LEU A 108 -3.89 6.28 -3.15
C LEU A 108 -2.73 5.41 -3.67
N MET A 109 -1.58 6.04 -3.95
CA MET A 109 -0.45 5.36 -4.58
C MET A 109 0.13 4.25 -3.67
N PRO A 110 0.41 4.48 -2.37
CA PRO A 110 0.89 3.42 -1.48
C PRO A 110 -0.08 2.24 -1.32
N VAL A 111 -1.38 2.50 -1.23
CA VAL A 111 -2.40 1.44 -1.06
C VAL A 111 -2.47 0.55 -2.30
N VAL A 112 -2.51 1.16 -3.49
CA VAL A 112 -2.54 0.41 -4.75
C VAL A 112 -1.22 -0.36 -4.94
N ALA A 113 -0.07 0.28 -4.70
CA ALA A 113 1.22 -0.37 -4.83
C ALA A 113 1.38 -1.57 -3.86
N ALA A 114 0.91 -1.43 -2.61
CA ALA A 114 0.88 -2.52 -1.64
C ALA A 114 -0.01 -3.68 -2.09
N TRP A 115 -1.20 -3.39 -2.62
CA TRP A 115 -2.08 -4.43 -3.14
C TRP A 115 -1.44 -5.18 -4.31
N LEU A 116 -0.85 -4.46 -5.26
CA LEU A 116 -0.19 -5.06 -6.43
C LEU A 116 1.03 -5.89 -6.03
N ALA A 117 1.83 -5.42 -5.08
CA ALA A 117 2.98 -6.17 -4.56
C ALA A 117 2.53 -7.46 -3.86
N GLY A 118 1.51 -7.39 -3.01
CA GLY A 118 0.95 -8.55 -2.34
C GLY A 118 0.32 -9.56 -3.31
N LEU A 119 -0.43 -9.08 -4.31
CA LEU A 119 -1.01 -9.92 -5.36
C LEU A 119 0.08 -10.60 -6.19
N ALA A 120 1.02 -9.83 -6.74
CA ALA A 120 2.09 -10.38 -7.58
C ALA A 120 2.93 -11.41 -6.80
N GLY A 121 3.25 -11.11 -5.55
CA GLY A 121 3.99 -12.05 -4.69
C GLY A 121 3.19 -13.32 -4.41
N ALA A 122 1.89 -13.20 -4.15
CA ALA A 122 1.02 -14.33 -3.85
C ALA A 122 0.80 -15.21 -5.08
N GLU A 123 0.60 -14.62 -6.26
CA GLU A 123 0.46 -15.38 -7.51
C GLU A 123 1.75 -16.14 -7.85
N VAL A 124 2.93 -15.51 -7.72
CA VAL A 124 4.22 -16.17 -7.93
C VAL A 124 4.40 -17.30 -6.91
N ALA A 125 4.19 -17.05 -5.62
CA ALA A 125 4.39 -18.06 -4.58
C ALA A 125 3.40 -19.24 -4.70
N LEU A 126 2.10 -18.96 -4.91
CA LEU A 126 1.04 -19.98 -4.88
C LEU A 126 0.89 -20.74 -6.19
N ARG A 127 1.08 -20.10 -7.35
CA ARG A 127 0.90 -20.75 -8.66
C ARG A 127 2.17 -21.33 -9.24
N THR A 128 3.32 -20.66 -9.04
CA THR A 128 4.60 -21.15 -9.59
C THR A 128 5.40 -21.97 -8.58
N GLY A 129 4.97 -21.99 -7.31
CA GLY A 129 5.68 -22.68 -6.22
C GLY A 129 7.00 -22.03 -5.82
N ARG A 130 7.35 -20.87 -6.40
CA ARG A 130 8.61 -20.18 -6.17
C ARG A 130 8.48 -19.13 -5.07
N VAL A 131 8.45 -19.59 -3.82
CA VAL A 131 8.22 -18.75 -2.64
C VAL A 131 9.19 -17.57 -2.55
N LEU A 132 10.50 -17.82 -2.76
CA LEU A 132 11.53 -16.77 -2.70
C LEU A 132 11.34 -15.68 -3.77
N LEU A 133 10.98 -16.07 -5.01
CA LEU A 133 10.67 -15.09 -6.05
C LEU A 133 9.40 -14.30 -5.75
N GLY A 134 8.47 -14.89 -5.00
CA GLY A 134 7.27 -14.21 -4.50
C GLY A 134 7.58 -13.06 -3.53
N TYR A 135 8.78 -12.97 -2.97
CA TYR A 135 9.18 -11.85 -2.11
C TYR A 135 9.70 -10.64 -2.89
N LEU A 136 10.06 -10.80 -4.18
CA LEU A 136 10.59 -9.70 -5.00
C LEU A 136 9.65 -8.49 -5.10
N PRO A 137 8.33 -8.65 -5.31
CA PRO A 137 7.43 -7.49 -5.37
C PRO A 137 7.37 -6.72 -4.05
N ALA A 138 7.36 -7.43 -2.91
CA ALA A 138 7.35 -6.80 -1.59
C ALA A 138 8.70 -6.12 -1.27
N ALA A 139 9.83 -6.74 -1.65
CA ALA A 139 11.15 -6.15 -1.51
C ALA A 139 11.30 -4.89 -2.39
N GLY A 140 10.78 -4.91 -3.62
CA GLY A 140 10.77 -3.75 -4.50
C GLY A 140 9.95 -2.60 -3.91
N LEU A 141 8.77 -2.89 -3.36
CA LEU A 141 7.95 -1.89 -2.66
C LEU A 141 8.66 -1.31 -1.43
N TYR A 142 9.31 -2.16 -0.62
CA TYR A 142 10.06 -1.73 0.55
C TYR A 142 11.25 -0.83 0.17
N ALA A 143 12.01 -1.21 -0.87
CA ALA A 143 13.11 -0.40 -1.39
C ALA A 143 12.62 0.95 -1.94
N ALA A 144 11.50 0.97 -2.66
CA ALA A 144 10.89 2.20 -3.14
C ALA A 144 10.44 3.11 -1.97
N ALA A 145 9.86 2.51 -0.91
CA ALA A 145 9.49 3.24 0.29
C ALA A 145 10.71 3.88 0.98
N LEU A 146 11.82 3.14 1.12
CA LEU A 146 13.06 3.67 1.67
C LEU A 146 13.63 4.81 0.83
N TYR A 147 13.59 4.68 -0.51
CA TYR A 147 14.06 5.71 -1.42
C TYR A 147 13.24 7.00 -1.33
N VAL A 148 11.91 6.88 -1.32
CA VAL A 148 10.99 8.02 -1.24
C VAL A 148 11.06 8.71 0.12
N VAL A 149 11.10 7.93 1.20
CA VAL A 149 11.18 8.48 2.56
C VAL A 149 12.55 9.11 2.80
N GLY A 150 13.63 8.46 2.35
CA GLY A 150 14.96 9.03 2.26
C GLY A 150 15.38 9.88 3.48
N PRO A 151 15.89 11.10 3.28
CA PRO A 151 16.35 11.97 4.36
C PRO A 151 15.22 12.63 5.17
N ASN A 152 13.96 12.38 4.83
CA ASN A 152 12.80 13.07 5.41
C ASN A 152 12.32 12.46 6.74
N ALA A 153 12.89 11.33 7.17
CA ALA A 153 12.59 10.69 8.44
C ALA A 153 13.84 10.06 9.06
N GLU A 154 13.80 9.74 10.36
CA GLU A 154 14.89 9.03 11.04
C GLU A 154 15.23 7.70 10.34
N PRO A 155 16.42 7.11 10.56
CA PRO A 155 16.78 5.84 9.95
C PRO A 155 15.81 4.69 10.29
N ALA A 156 15.37 3.93 9.28
CA ALA A 156 14.44 2.81 9.42
C ALA A 156 15.09 1.51 9.93
N ILE A 157 16.00 1.58 10.92
CA ILE A 157 16.84 0.44 11.32
C ILE A 157 15.96 -0.72 11.83
N GLY A 158 15.03 -0.44 12.73
CA GLY A 158 14.12 -1.46 13.28
C GLY A 158 13.25 -2.13 12.22
N ALA A 159 12.66 -1.35 11.30
CA ALA A 159 11.85 -1.89 10.21
C ALA A 159 12.69 -2.74 9.24
N THR A 160 13.95 -2.37 9.00
CA THR A 160 14.84 -3.10 8.10
C THR A 160 15.29 -4.42 8.71
N VAL A 161 15.60 -4.45 10.02
CA VAL A 161 15.89 -5.69 10.74
C VAL A 161 14.67 -6.60 10.75
N ALA A 162 13.46 -6.06 10.99
CA ALA A 162 12.22 -6.81 10.93
C ALA A 162 11.96 -7.38 9.52
N PHE A 163 12.26 -6.63 8.46
CA PHE A 163 12.12 -7.09 7.08
C PHE A 163 13.01 -8.30 6.81
N VAL A 164 14.28 -8.23 7.21
CA VAL A 164 15.24 -9.33 7.08
C VAL A 164 14.81 -10.55 7.91
N ALA A 165 14.27 -10.34 9.11
CA ALA A 165 13.83 -11.44 9.97
C ALA A 165 12.57 -12.18 9.45
N VAL A 166 11.74 -11.52 8.63
CA VAL A 166 10.50 -12.08 8.08
C VAL A 166 10.71 -12.76 6.73
N ALA A 167 11.73 -12.35 5.96
CA ALA A 167 12.09 -12.89 4.65
C ALA A 167 12.79 -14.25 4.75
#